data_AF-A0A4Q0A0M9-F1
#
_entry.id   AF-A0A4Q0A0M9-F1
#
_cell.length_a   1.000
_cell.length_b   1.000
_cell.length_c   1.000
_cell.angle_alpha   90.00
_cell.angle_beta   90.00
_cell.angle_gamma   90.00
#
_symmetry.space_group_name_H-M   'P 1'
#
loop_
_entity.id
_entity.type
_entity.pdbx_description
1 polymer ?
#
loop_
_entity_poly.entity_id
_entity_poly.type
_entity_poly.pdbx_seq_one_letter_code
_entity_poly.pdbx_strand_id
1 'polypeptide(L)'
;MEMWDSFLGWAILPNFLISFLQKQYYSFRPADQPPPGSARYRTHNRRFYTLVVVAYLVYSIGQALYRIPPNHYQLLQVDPSNFTPKELRTNFRRLSLQHHPDKSASGDETMMIRLRQAYEALNDPAKRLGYEVMGSSYLKCSHCSTFQDYVREARSSLMGHYIRSGIMLVIFHFINKDQFGRVVRIMGIILLASLELYLLTRVNTP
;
A
#
# COMPACT_ATOMS: atom_id res chain seq x y z
N MET A 1 7.25 9.17 15.39
CA MET A 1 7.91 8.24 14.45
C MET A 1 8.41 7.10 15.30
N GLU A 2 7.59 6.08 15.45
CA GLU A 2 7.87 5.03 16.43
C GLU A 2 9.11 4.24 16.00
N MET A 3 9.99 3.92 16.94
CA MET A 3 11.21 3.13 16.74
C MET A 3 10.96 1.81 15.98
N TRP A 4 9.72 1.32 16.02
CA TRP A 4 9.18 0.14 15.36
C TRP A 4 9.07 0.27 13.82
N ASP A 5 8.98 1.48 13.28
CA ASP A 5 8.96 1.74 11.83
C ASP A 5 10.37 1.95 11.24
N SER A 6 11.39 2.01 12.09
CA SER A 6 12.76 2.30 11.69
C SER A 6 13.49 1.04 11.22
N PHE A 7 14.36 1.17 10.21
CA PHE A 7 15.21 0.09 9.69
C PHE A 7 16.00 -0.66 10.78
N LEU A 8 16.44 0.07 11.82
CA LEU A 8 17.15 -0.50 12.96
C LEU A 8 16.28 -1.42 13.82
N GLY A 9 14.99 -1.08 13.98
CA GLY A 9 14.00 -1.92 14.66
C GLY A 9 13.85 -3.26 13.93
N TRP A 10 13.70 -3.22 12.61
CA TRP A 10 13.62 -4.42 11.77
C TRP A 10 14.89 -5.28 11.75
N ALA A 11 16.07 -4.69 11.93
CA ALA A 11 17.33 -5.43 11.92
C ALA A 11 17.58 -6.22 13.22
N ILE A 12 17.10 -5.72 14.36
CA ILE A 12 17.43 -6.26 15.69
C ILE A 12 16.27 -7.10 16.26
N LEU A 13 15.04 -6.64 16.06
CA LEU A 13 13.86 -7.20 16.73
C LEU A 13 13.59 -8.67 16.41
N PRO A 14 13.68 -9.14 15.14
CA PRO A 14 13.35 -10.52 14.84
C PRO A 14 14.30 -11.48 15.55
N ASN A 15 15.61 -11.20 15.52
CA ASN A 15 16.61 -12.07 16.14
C ASN A 15 16.45 -12.13 17.66
N PHE A 16 16.18 -10.99 18.30
CA PHE A 16 15.93 -10.94 19.73
C PHE A 16 14.66 -11.71 20.11
N LEU A 17 13.54 -11.42 19.44
CA LEU A 17 12.25 -12.06 19.71
C LEU A 17 12.34 -13.59 19.53
N ILE A 18 13.03 -14.07 18.49
CA ILE A 18 13.15 -15.50 18.22
C ILE A 18 14.03 -16.18 19.26
N SER A 19 15.15 -15.56 19.65
CA SER A 19 16.00 -16.13 20.71
C SER A 19 15.26 -16.21 22.06
N PHE A 20 14.43 -15.21 22.37
CA PHE A 20 13.55 -15.22 23.52
C PHE A 20 12.48 -16.32 23.44
N LEU A 21 11.75 -16.41 22.32
CA LEU A 21 10.71 -17.42 22.11
C LEU A 21 11.29 -18.85 22.15
N GLN A 22 12.45 -19.06 21.54
CA GLN A 22 13.13 -20.35 21.54
C GLN A 22 13.60 -20.73 22.95
N LYS A 23 14.14 -19.78 23.72
CA LYS A 23 14.52 -19.99 25.13
C LYS A 23 13.30 -20.34 25.99
N GLN A 24 12.19 -19.62 25.80
CA GLN A 24 10.95 -19.88 26.53
C GLN A 24 10.37 -21.25 26.19
N TYR A 25 10.38 -21.66 24.91
CA TYR A 25 9.93 -22.98 24.47
C TYR A 25 10.71 -24.12 25.16
N TYR A 26 12.04 -24.00 25.26
CA TYR A 26 12.85 -25.01 25.94
C TYR A 26 12.72 -24.97 27.46
N SER A 27 12.43 -23.81 28.05
CA SER A 27 12.10 -23.73 29.49
C SER A 27 10.89 -24.60 29.85
N PHE A 28 9.92 -24.73 28.95
CA PHE A 28 8.74 -25.60 29.14
C PHE A 28 9.01 -27.06 28.76
N ARG A 29 10.04 -27.34 27.95
CA ARG A 29 10.42 -28.71 27.52
C ARG A 29 11.93 -28.94 27.63
N PRO A 30 12.45 -29.07 28.87
CA PRO A 30 13.89 -29.23 29.09
C PRO A 30 14.43 -30.57 28.55
N ALA A 31 13.61 -31.63 28.53
CA ALA A 31 14.01 -32.96 28.06
C ALA A 31 14.40 -33.00 26.56
N ASP A 32 13.84 -32.11 25.75
CA ASP A 32 14.06 -32.05 24.30
C ASP A 32 15.14 -31.02 23.92
N GLN A 33 15.81 -30.37 24.87
CA GLN A 33 16.73 -29.27 24.59
C GLN A 33 18.01 -29.78 23.91
N PRO A 34 18.25 -29.45 22.63
CA PRO A 34 19.47 -29.86 21.97
C PRO A 34 20.64 -28.95 22.39
N PRO A 35 21.89 -29.43 22.39
CA PRO A 35 23.04 -28.62 22.76
C PRO A 35 23.16 -27.37 21.87
N PRO A 36 23.56 -26.22 22.44
CA PRO A 36 23.65 -24.96 21.73
C PRO A 36 24.60 -25.10 20.51
N GLY A 37 24.14 -24.67 19.34
CA GLY A 37 24.89 -24.77 18.08
C GLY A 37 24.69 -26.06 17.27
N SER A 38 23.98 -27.06 17.81
CA SER A 38 23.64 -28.29 17.07
C SER A 38 22.73 -28.03 15.85
N ALA A 39 22.73 -28.96 14.89
CA ALA A 39 21.89 -28.85 13.69
C ALA A 39 20.39 -28.77 14.02
N ARG A 40 19.93 -29.50 15.05
CA ARG A 40 18.54 -29.44 15.55
C ARG A 40 18.18 -28.06 16.11
N TYR A 41 19.09 -27.44 16.88
CA TYR A 41 18.89 -26.09 17.42
C TYR A 41 18.68 -25.06 16.30
N ARG A 42 19.48 -25.14 15.23
CA ARG A 42 19.35 -24.25 14.06
C ARG A 42 18.04 -24.46 13.30
N THR A 43 17.57 -25.69 13.17
CA THR A 43 16.28 -26.00 12.52
C THR A 43 15.11 -25.42 13.31
N HIS A 44 15.12 -25.52 14.63
CA HIS A 44 14.09 -24.91 15.47
C HIS A 44 14.10 -23.39 15.34
N ASN A 45 15.28 -22.77 15.38
CA ASN A 45 15.42 -21.32 15.17
C ASN A 45 14.82 -20.88 13.82
N ARG A 46 15.09 -21.63 12.73
CA ARG A 46 14.49 -21.36 11.41
C ARG A 46 12.98 -21.49 11.40
N ARG A 47 12.41 -22.51 12.07
CA ARG A 47 10.96 -22.69 12.16
C ARG A 47 10.29 -21.54 12.92
N PHE A 48 10.84 -21.16 14.07
CA PHE A 48 10.34 -20.00 14.82
C PHE A 48 10.48 -18.71 14.03
N TYR A 49 11.60 -18.50 13.34
CA TYR A 49 11.80 -17.36 12.44
C TYR A 49 10.70 -17.30 11.38
N THR A 50 10.47 -18.40 10.66
CA THR A 50 9.44 -18.46 9.62
C THR A 50 8.05 -18.19 10.18
N LEU A 51 7.68 -18.76 11.33
CA LEU A 51 6.38 -18.53 11.96
C LEU A 51 6.17 -17.07 12.37
N VAL A 52 7.17 -16.45 13.00
CA VAL A 52 7.10 -15.05 13.41
C VAL A 52 6.93 -14.14 12.20
N VAL A 53 7.71 -14.37 11.13
CA VAL A 53 7.61 -13.56 9.91
C VAL A 53 6.26 -13.75 9.23
N VAL A 54 5.74 -14.98 9.13
CA VAL A 54 4.42 -15.23 8.54
C VAL A 54 3.31 -14.57 9.36
N ALA A 55 3.34 -14.69 10.69
CA ALA A 55 2.37 -14.03 11.57
C ALA A 55 2.43 -12.50 11.44
N TYR A 56 3.63 -11.93 11.36
CA TYR A 56 3.81 -10.50 11.14
C TYR A 56 3.31 -10.04 9.77
N LEU A 57 3.52 -10.82 8.71
CA LEU A 57 2.98 -10.53 7.38
C LEU A 57 1.45 -10.55 7.40
N VAL A 58 0.83 -11.53 8.04
CA VAL A 58 -0.64 -11.58 8.20
C VAL A 58 -1.15 -10.37 8.97
N TYR A 59 -0.50 -10.02 10.08
CA TYR A 59 -0.83 -8.81 10.84
C TYR A 59 -0.71 -7.55 9.98
N SER A 60 0.38 -7.40 9.23
CA SER A 60 0.63 -6.25 8.37
C SER A 60 -0.40 -6.14 7.26
N ILE A 61 -0.79 -7.26 6.64
CA ILE A 61 -1.86 -7.28 5.64
C ILE A 61 -3.19 -6.86 6.28
N GLY A 62 -3.54 -7.42 7.44
CA GLY A 62 -4.76 -7.03 8.16
C GLY A 62 -4.78 -5.55 8.55
N GLN A 63 -3.66 -5.04 9.05
CA GLN A 63 -3.50 -3.63 9.40
C GLN A 63 -3.59 -2.74 8.15
N ALA A 64 -2.97 -3.14 7.04
CA ALA A 64 -3.04 -2.40 5.78
C ALA A 64 -4.48 -2.32 5.29
N LEU A 65 -5.21 -3.45 5.27
CA LEU A 65 -6.61 -3.52 4.85
C LEU A 65 -7.54 -2.65 5.73
N TYR A 66 -7.31 -2.62 7.04
CA TYR A 66 -8.07 -1.77 7.96
C TYR A 66 -7.79 -0.27 7.76
N ARG A 67 -6.59 0.08 7.31
CA ARG A 67 -6.17 1.48 7.10
C ARG A 67 -6.53 2.04 5.72
N ILE A 68 -7.07 1.23 4.81
CA ILE A 68 -7.44 1.71 3.46
C ILE A 68 -8.58 2.72 3.61
N PRO A 69 -8.38 4.00 3.26
CA PRO A 69 -9.46 4.99 3.30
C PRO A 69 -10.53 4.65 2.25
N PRO A 70 -11.79 5.02 2.49
CA PRO A 70 -12.85 4.82 1.51
C PRO A 70 -12.52 5.52 0.20
N ASN A 71 -12.80 4.85 -0.92
CA ASN A 71 -12.64 5.43 -2.25
C ASN A 71 -13.72 6.50 -2.53
N HIS A 72 -13.57 7.30 -3.59
CA HIS A 72 -14.52 8.40 -3.88
C HIS A 72 -15.95 7.90 -4.14
N TYR A 73 -16.10 6.72 -4.74
CA TYR A 73 -17.40 6.08 -5.00
C TYR A 73 -18.10 5.69 -3.70
N GLN A 74 -17.39 5.01 -2.79
CA GLN A 74 -17.87 4.62 -1.46
C GLN A 74 -18.16 5.85 -0.60
N LEU A 75 -17.32 6.89 -0.69
CA LEU A 75 -17.51 8.13 0.05
C LEU A 75 -18.81 8.83 -0.33
N LEU A 76 -19.15 8.85 -1.62
CA LEU A 76 -20.39 9.42 -2.15
C LEU A 76 -21.55 8.41 -2.22
N GLN A 77 -21.33 7.18 -1.76
CA GLN A 77 -22.31 6.10 -1.72
C GLN A 77 -22.96 5.85 -3.10
N VAL A 78 -22.14 5.81 -4.14
CA VAL A 78 -22.56 5.53 -5.53
C VAL A 78 -21.87 4.27 -6.05
N ASP A 79 -22.54 3.56 -6.94
CA ASP A 79 -21.98 2.37 -7.60
C ASP A 79 -20.90 2.79 -8.63
N PRO A 80 -19.67 2.22 -8.61
CA PRO A 80 -18.62 2.58 -9.56
C PRO A 80 -18.95 2.28 -11.03
N SER A 81 -19.72 1.23 -11.28
CA SER A 81 -20.05 0.74 -12.63
C SER A 81 -21.28 1.42 -13.21
N ASN A 82 -22.26 1.79 -12.39
CA ASN A 82 -23.52 2.36 -12.89
C ASN A 82 -24.16 3.34 -11.89
N PHE A 83 -23.89 4.63 -12.05
CA PHE A 83 -24.56 5.70 -11.31
C PHE A 83 -25.00 6.82 -12.24
N THR A 84 -26.09 7.51 -11.86
CA THR A 84 -26.57 8.67 -12.65
C THR A 84 -26.00 9.99 -12.11
N PRO A 85 -25.82 11.02 -12.96
CA PRO A 85 -25.40 12.35 -12.48
C PRO A 85 -26.35 12.94 -11.43
N LYS A 86 -27.66 12.62 -11.54
CA LYS A 86 -28.68 13.03 -10.56
C LYS A 86 -28.45 12.39 -9.20
N GLU A 87 -28.14 11.10 -9.18
CA GLU A 87 -27.83 10.35 -7.97
C GLU A 87 -26.57 10.90 -7.28
N LEU A 88 -25.49 11.11 -8.05
CA LEU A 88 -24.24 11.70 -7.56
C LEU A 88 -24.50 13.04 -6.85
N ARG A 89 -25.25 13.95 -7.50
CA ARG A 89 -25.60 15.26 -6.93
C ARG A 89 -26.49 15.16 -5.70
N THR A 90 -27.43 14.21 -5.69
CA THR A 90 -28.35 14.00 -4.57
C THR A 90 -27.61 13.49 -3.33
N ASN A 91 -26.74 12.48 -3.51
CA ASN A 91 -25.94 11.93 -2.43
C ASN A 91 -24.94 12.93 -1.88
N PHE A 92 -24.25 13.68 -2.76
CA PHE A 92 -23.37 14.76 -2.34
C PHE A 92 -24.11 15.80 -1.48
N ARG A 93 -25.27 16.30 -1.94
CA ARG A 93 -26.05 17.28 -1.17
C ARG A 93 -26.45 16.75 0.21
N ARG A 94 -26.91 15.50 0.29
CA ARG A 94 -27.29 14.86 1.55
C ARG A 94 -26.10 14.75 2.51
N LEU A 95 -24.96 14.27 2.03
CA LEU A 95 -23.75 14.07 2.84
C LEU A 95 -23.12 15.40 3.27
N SER A 96 -23.08 16.40 2.40
CA SER A 96 -22.63 17.74 2.76
C SER A 96 -23.49 18.34 3.88
N LEU A 97 -24.82 18.24 3.80
CA LEU A 97 -25.72 18.72 4.86
C LEU A 97 -25.48 18.04 6.21
N GLN A 98 -25.08 16.77 6.22
CA GLN A 98 -24.75 16.02 7.43
C GLN A 98 -23.40 16.44 8.03
N HIS A 99 -22.39 16.68 7.18
CA HIS A 99 -21.03 17.02 7.59
C HIS A 99 -20.72 18.53 7.55
N HIS A 100 -21.73 19.40 7.44
CA HIS A 100 -21.51 20.84 7.43
C HIS A 100 -20.94 21.30 8.78
N PRO A 101 -19.86 22.12 8.78
CA PRO A 101 -19.18 22.56 10.02
C PRO A 101 -20.09 23.42 10.91
N ASP A 102 -21.13 24.04 10.34
CA ASP A 102 -22.10 24.90 11.03
C ASP A 102 -23.22 24.11 11.73
N LYS A 103 -23.49 22.87 11.30
CA LYS A 103 -24.60 22.05 11.81
C LYS A 103 -24.19 20.90 12.71
N SER A 104 -22.90 20.54 12.72
CA SER A 104 -22.39 19.44 13.52
C SER A 104 -21.53 19.97 14.67
N ALA A 105 -21.84 19.55 15.90
CA ALA A 105 -21.01 19.83 17.08
C ALA A 105 -19.58 19.22 16.97
N SER A 106 -19.38 18.35 15.97
CA SER A 106 -18.13 17.66 15.65
C SER A 106 -17.56 18.10 14.30
N GLY A 107 -17.75 19.38 13.91
CA GLY A 107 -17.40 19.97 12.61
C GLY A 107 -16.15 19.38 11.95
N ASP A 108 -16.36 18.35 11.12
CA ASP A 108 -15.27 17.64 10.46
C ASP A 108 -15.02 18.29 9.09
N GLU A 109 -14.37 19.45 9.13
CA GLU A 109 -13.95 20.20 7.94
C GLU A 109 -13.20 19.29 6.95
N THR A 110 -12.42 18.35 7.47
CA THR A 110 -11.66 17.40 6.65
C THR A 110 -12.56 16.48 5.85
N MET A 111 -13.68 16.03 6.43
CA MET A 111 -14.67 15.20 5.74
C MET A 111 -15.39 15.97 4.64
N MET A 112 -15.74 17.24 4.91
CA MET A 112 -16.37 18.10 3.90
C MET A 112 -15.43 18.33 2.69
N ILE A 113 -14.15 18.60 2.95
CA ILE A 113 -13.14 18.75 1.88
C ILE A 113 -13.05 17.47 1.04
N ARG A 114 -13.01 16.30 1.68
CA ARG A 114 -12.98 15.00 0.98
C ARG A 114 -14.23 14.75 0.15
N LEU A 115 -15.42 15.08 0.67
CA LEU A 115 -16.69 14.95 -0.06
C LEU A 115 -16.70 15.84 -1.31
N ARG A 116 -16.22 17.09 -1.17
CA ARG A 116 -16.10 18.01 -2.30
C ARG A 116 -15.11 17.51 -3.35
N GLN A 117 -13.93 17.05 -2.93
CA GLN A 117 -12.93 16.47 -3.83
C GLN A 117 -13.47 15.26 -4.59
N ALA A 118 -14.17 14.36 -3.88
CA ALA A 118 -14.81 13.20 -4.50
C ALA A 118 -15.86 13.61 -5.54
N TYR A 119 -16.69 14.62 -5.23
CA TYR A 119 -17.71 15.09 -6.17
C TYR A 119 -17.07 15.73 -7.40
N GLU A 120 -16.04 16.56 -7.21
CA GLU A 120 -15.31 17.19 -8.32
C GLU A 120 -14.59 16.15 -9.20
N ALA A 121 -14.07 15.06 -8.61
CA ALA A 121 -13.49 13.96 -9.38
C ALA A 121 -14.53 13.23 -10.23
N LEU A 122 -15.65 12.82 -9.63
CA LEU A 122 -16.62 11.94 -10.30
C LEU A 122 -17.57 12.68 -11.25
N ASN A 123 -17.76 13.98 -11.05
CA ASN A 123 -18.68 14.79 -11.86
C ASN A 123 -18.12 15.12 -13.26
N ASP A 124 -16.79 15.23 -13.41
CA ASP A 124 -16.13 15.50 -14.68
C ASP A 124 -15.57 14.19 -15.27
N PRO A 125 -15.96 13.79 -16.49
CA PRO A 125 -15.49 12.53 -17.08
C PRO A 125 -13.97 12.46 -17.22
N ALA A 126 -13.28 13.58 -17.51
CA ALA A 126 -11.83 13.59 -17.64
C ALA A 126 -11.14 13.40 -16.29
N LYS A 127 -11.64 14.06 -15.23
CA LYS A 127 -11.11 13.91 -13.87
C LYS A 127 -11.43 12.55 -13.27
N ARG A 128 -12.60 11.99 -13.59
CA ARG A 128 -12.99 10.63 -13.18
C ARG A 128 -11.99 9.61 -13.70
N LEU A 129 -11.68 9.67 -15.00
CA LEU A 129 -10.66 8.80 -15.59
C LEU A 129 -9.28 9.06 -14.98
N GLY A 130 -8.92 10.32 -14.73
CA GLY A 130 -7.67 10.67 -14.04
C GLY A 130 -7.56 10.04 -12.65
N TYR A 131 -8.67 10.03 -11.90
CA TYR A 131 -8.77 9.35 -10.60
C TYR A 131 -8.69 7.83 -10.73
N GLU A 132 -9.36 7.23 -11.71
CA GLU A 132 -9.31 5.79 -11.95
C GLU A 132 -7.90 5.30 -12.30
N VAL A 133 -7.13 6.12 -13.03
CA VAL A 133 -5.75 5.79 -13.43
C VAL A 133 -4.73 6.06 -12.31
N MET A 134 -4.81 7.22 -11.64
CA MET A 134 -3.76 7.68 -10.71
C MET A 134 -4.15 7.56 -9.23
N GLY A 135 -5.38 7.14 -8.92
CA GLY A 135 -5.92 7.20 -7.58
C GLY A 135 -5.90 8.63 -7.04
N SER A 136 -5.58 8.81 -5.76
CA SER A 136 -5.47 10.14 -5.12
C SER A 136 -4.38 11.04 -5.68
N SER A 137 -3.45 10.52 -6.50
CA SER A 137 -2.36 11.32 -7.08
C SER A 137 -2.85 12.27 -8.17
N TYR A 138 -4.08 12.10 -8.70
CA TYR A 138 -4.66 13.00 -9.70
C TYR A 138 -4.72 14.47 -9.25
N LEU A 139 -4.89 14.71 -7.94
CA LEU A 139 -4.89 16.05 -7.35
C LEU A 139 -3.55 16.78 -7.48
N LYS A 140 -2.43 16.06 -7.65
CA LYS A 140 -1.10 16.67 -7.79
C LYS A 140 -0.88 17.28 -9.17
N CYS A 141 -1.63 16.84 -10.19
CA CYS A 141 -1.50 17.37 -11.53
C CYS A 141 -2.45 18.55 -11.75
N SER A 142 -1.98 19.77 -11.46
CA SER A 142 -2.78 20.99 -11.68
C SER A 142 -2.98 21.35 -13.15
N HIS A 143 -2.10 20.88 -14.03
CA HIS A 143 -2.12 21.19 -15.47
C HIS A 143 -2.86 20.12 -16.31
N CYS A 144 -3.31 19.02 -15.70
CA CYS A 144 -4.04 17.96 -16.39
C CYS A 144 -5.50 18.35 -16.57
N SER A 145 -5.96 18.45 -17.83
CA SER A 145 -7.36 18.74 -18.15
C SER A 145 -7.98 17.66 -19.02
N THR A 146 -7.18 17.04 -19.89
CA THR A 146 -7.62 15.96 -20.77
C THR A 146 -7.19 14.60 -20.25
N PHE A 147 -7.88 13.55 -20.71
CA PHE A 147 -7.52 12.17 -20.41
C PHE A 147 -6.05 11.86 -20.77
N GLN A 148 -5.57 12.37 -21.90
CA GLN A 148 -4.20 12.13 -22.35
C GLN A 148 -3.16 12.75 -21.42
N ASP A 149 -3.46 13.89 -20.81
CA ASP A 149 -2.57 14.54 -19.84
C ASP A 149 -2.43 13.70 -18.58
N TYR A 150 -3.55 13.18 -18.06
CA TYR A 150 -3.54 12.27 -16.90
C TYR A 150 -2.77 10.98 -17.19
N VAL A 151 -2.95 10.37 -18.36
CA VAL A 151 -2.21 9.15 -18.73
C VAL A 151 -0.72 9.42 -18.91
N ARG A 152 -0.35 10.57 -19.49
CA ARG A 152 1.05 10.97 -19.64
C ARG A 152 1.72 11.16 -18.29
N GLU A 153 1.04 11.82 -17.35
CA GLU A 153 1.54 12.04 -15.99
C GLU A 153 1.57 10.75 -15.17
N ALA A 154 0.57 9.88 -15.32
CA ALA A 154 0.59 8.56 -14.71
C ALA A 154 1.81 7.76 -15.16
N ARG A 155 2.10 7.77 -16.47
CA ARG A 155 3.25 7.08 -17.06
C ARG A 155 4.59 7.67 -16.59
N SER A 156 4.71 9.00 -16.54
CA SER A 156 5.94 9.66 -16.10
C SER A 156 6.25 9.32 -14.63
N SER A 157 5.23 9.37 -13.78
CA SER A 157 5.31 9.02 -12.37
C SER A 157 5.67 7.55 -12.17
N LEU A 158 5.03 6.65 -12.93
CA LEU A 158 5.30 5.21 -12.93
C LEU A 158 6.76 4.91 -13.31
N MET A 159 7.22 5.52 -14.40
CA MET A 159 8.58 5.34 -14.88
C MET A 159 9.60 5.85 -13.86
N GLY A 160 9.32 6.99 -13.22
CA GLY A 160 10.13 7.51 -12.12
C GLY A 160 10.19 6.57 -10.91
N HIS A 161 9.07 5.94 -10.55
CA HIS A 161 9.04 4.94 -9.47
C HIS A 161 9.91 3.72 -9.78
N TYR A 162 9.80 3.16 -11.00
CA TYR A 162 10.57 1.99 -11.41
C TYR A 162 12.06 2.28 -11.61
N ILE A 163 12.42 3.43 -12.16
CA ILE A 163 13.83 3.86 -12.27
C ILE A 163 14.45 3.97 -10.88
N ARG A 164 13.76 4.65 -9.94
CA ARG A 164 14.24 4.80 -8.56
C ARG A 164 14.43 3.44 -7.88
N SER A 165 13.46 2.53 -8.06
CA SER A 165 13.52 1.18 -7.50
C SER A 165 14.64 0.34 -8.14
N GLY A 166 14.85 0.48 -9.45
CA GLY A 166 15.95 -0.15 -10.18
C GLY A 166 17.33 0.33 -9.68
N ILE A 167 17.51 1.64 -9.53
CA ILE A 167 18.74 2.23 -8.96
C ILE A 167 18.98 1.68 -7.56
N MET A 168 17.94 1.65 -6.71
CA MET A 168 18.07 1.08 -5.36
C MET A 168 18.49 -0.39 -5.38
N LEU A 169 17.95 -1.23 -6.27
CA LEU A 169 18.39 -2.61 -6.40
C LEU A 169 19.85 -2.74 -6.85
N VAL A 170 20.31 -1.86 -7.73
CA VAL A 170 21.73 -1.81 -8.15
C VAL A 170 22.62 -1.41 -6.98
N ILE A 171 22.22 -0.42 -6.18
CA ILE A 171 22.95 -0.04 -4.96
C ILE A 171 23.02 -1.23 -3.98
N PHE A 172 21.89 -1.89 -3.72
CA PHE A 172 21.84 -3.09 -2.87
C PHE A 172 22.69 -4.24 -3.41
N HIS A 173 22.84 -4.36 -4.73
CA HIS A 173 23.72 -5.36 -5.35
C HIS A 173 25.19 -5.16 -4.94
N PHE A 174 25.65 -3.92 -4.83
CA PHE A 174 27.03 -3.63 -4.42
C PHE A 174 27.23 -3.72 -2.91
N ILE A 175 26.22 -3.38 -2.11
CA ILE A 175 26.31 -3.40 -0.64
C ILE A 175 26.18 -4.83 -0.09
N ASN A 176 25.28 -5.64 -0.64
CA ASN A 176 24.92 -6.93 -0.08
C ASN A 176 25.68 -8.06 -0.80
N LYS A 177 26.63 -8.69 -0.10
CA LYS A 177 27.39 -9.84 -0.62
C LYS A 177 26.54 -11.10 -0.79
N ASP A 178 25.35 -11.13 -0.21
CA ASP A 178 24.42 -12.24 -0.34
C ASP A 178 23.74 -12.23 -1.73
N GLN A 179 23.87 -13.34 -2.44
CA GLN A 179 23.34 -13.57 -3.79
C GLN A 179 21.87 -14.03 -3.75
N PHE A 180 21.36 -14.38 -2.56
CA PHE A 180 20.05 -14.98 -2.41
C PHE A 180 18.91 -14.06 -2.88
N GLY A 181 18.13 -14.54 -3.85
CA GLY A 181 16.94 -13.84 -4.36
C GLY A 181 17.21 -12.65 -5.29
N ARG A 182 18.45 -12.43 -5.74
CA ARG A 182 18.80 -11.32 -6.64
C ARG A 182 17.97 -11.31 -7.94
N VAL A 183 17.97 -12.44 -8.64
CA VAL A 183 17.23 -12.60 -9.91
C VAL A 183 15.73 -12.42 -9.67
N VAL A 184 15.20 -12.97 -8.57
CA VAL A 184 13.77 -12.88 -8.24
C VAL A 184 13.33 -11.43 -8.02
N ARG A 185 14.13 -10.60 -7.35
CA ARG A 185 13.80 -9.18 -7.14
C ARG A 185 13.75 -8.41 -8.45
N ILE A 186 14.74 -8.62 -9.33
CA ILE A 186 14.80 -7.96 -10.65
C ILE A 186 13.63 -8.42 -11.53
N MET A 187 13.41 -9.73 -11.62
CA MET A 187 12.28 -10.30 -12.35
C MET A 187 10.93 -9.79 -11.83
N GLY A 188 10.77 -9.71 -10.51
CA GLY A 188 9.55 -9.18 -9.89
C GLY A 188 9.27 -7.73 -10.28
N ILE A 189 10.30 -6.87 -10.26
CA ILE A 189 10.13 -5.47 -10.70
C ILE A 189 9.80 -5.40 -12.20
N ILE A 190 10.49 -6.16 -13.05
CA ILE A 190 10.22 -6.16 -14.50
C ILE A 190 8.79 -6.65 -14.80
N LEU A 191 8.34 -7.70 -14.11
CA LEU A 191 6.99 -8.25 -14.25
C LEU A 191 5.91 -7.26 -13.80
N LEU A 192 6.13 -6.59 -12.67
CA LEU A 192 5.18 -5.57 -12.21
C LEU A 192 5.17 -4.36 -13.16
N ALA A 193 6.33 -3.91 -13.62
CA ALA A 193 6.44 -2.79 -14.54
C ALA A 193 5.75 -3.09 -15.89
N SER A 194 5.90 -4.31 -16.41
CA SER A 194 5.22 -4.72 -17.64
C SER A 194 3.71 -4.85 -17.45
N LEU A 195 3.26 -5.39 -16.31
CA LEU A 195 1.84 -5.47 -15.97
C LEU A 195 1.20 -4.08 -15.86
N GLU A 196 1.81 -3.16 -15.13
CA GLU A 196 1.29 -1.80 -14.96
C GLU A 196 1.29 -1.01 -16.27
N LEU A 197 2.34 -1.16 -17.08
CA LEU A 197 2.37 -0.58 -18.42
C LEU A 197 1.24 -1.15 -19.29
N TYR A 198 1.02 -2.47 -19.25
CA TYR A 198 -0.07 -3.12 -19.96
C TYR A 198 -1.44 -2.59 -19.52
N LEU A 199 -1.68 -2.50 -18.21
CA LEU A 199 -2.93 -1.93 -17.66
C LEU A 199 -3.14 -0.49 -18.11
N LEU A 200 -2.11 0.36 -18.04
CA LEU A 200 -2.18 1.75 -18.53
C LEU A 200 -2.45 1.84 -20.04
N THR A 201 -1.93 0.91 -20.84
CA THR A 201 -2.22 0.89 -22.28
C THR A 201 -3.66 0.48 -22.59
N ARG A 202 -4.24 -0.45 -21.81
CA ARG A 202 -5.62 -0.93 -21.98
C ARG A 202 -6.67 0.13 -21.66
N VAL A 203 -6.41 1.02 -20.71
CA VAL A 203 -7.34 2.13 -20.38
C VAL A 203 -7.52 3.12 -21.56
N ASN A 204 -6.64 3.09 -22.57
CA ASN A 204 -6.73 3.98 -23.73
C ASN A 204 -7.64 3.47 -24.86
N THR A 205 -8.21 2.27 -24.77
CA THR A 205 -9.14 1.76 -25.79
C THR A 205 -10.57 1.97 -25.30
N PRO A 206 -11.42 2.75 -26.03
CA PRO A 206 -12.84 2.86 -25.71
C PRO A 206 -13.56 1.51 -25.79
#